data_AF-A0A7S2MY91-F1
#
_entry.id   AF-A0A7S2MY91-F1
#
_cell.length_a   1.000
_cell.length_b   1.000
_cell.length_c   1.000
_cell.angle_alpha   90.00
_cell.angle_beta   90.00
_cell.angle_gamma   90.00
#
_symmetry.space_group_name_H-M   'P 1'
#
loop_
_entity.id
_entity.type
_entity.pdbx_description
1 polymer ?
#
loop_
_entity_poly.entity_id
_entity_poly.type
_entity_poly.pdbx_seq_one_letter_code
_entity_poly.pdbx_strand_id
1 'polypeptide(L)'
;MLLPSTTMVTFCIGASALNTLSSDLGQQEKVPLYHFYASPQGHRREDLQTVYDGLKAAGCKKFAWLAGDSTLDNKEQFFQPDTRYDAVNGYQDVLLPAKMHPDVNYLLNERLFLAQNGTDAQNRICAINTAR
;
A
#
# COMPACT_ATOMS: atom_id res chain seq x y z
N MET A 1 -56.09 -29.59 0.25
CA MET A 1 -54.92 -28.86 -0.32
C MET A 1 -54.72 -27.63 0.55
N LEU A 2 -53.80 -27.70 1.52
CA LEU A 2 -53.55 -26.67 2.53
C LEU A 2 -52.17 -26.07 2.24
N LEU A 3 -52.09 -24.74 2.07
CA LEU A 3 -50.83 -24.01 1.87
C LEU A 3 -50.11 -23.80 3.21
N PRO A 4 -48.77 -23.82 3.27
CA PRO A 4 -48.05 -23.53 4.51
C PRO A 4 -47.98 -22.02 4.77
N SER A 5 -48.23 -21.65 6.02
CA SER A 5 -48.05 -20.29 6.56
C SER A 5 -46.56 -20.01 6.74
N THR A 6 -46.02 -19.07 5.97
CA THR A 6 -44.63 -18.60 6.11
C THR A 6 -44.54 -17.62 7.28
N THR A 7 -44.01 -18.07 8.41
CA THR A 7 -43.64 -17.21 9.53
C THR A 7 -42.45 -16.33 9.11
N MET A 8 -42.70 -15.04 8.88
CA MET A 8 -41.63 -14.04 8.76
C MET A 8 -40.97 -13.88 10.13
N VAL A 9 -39.70 -14.29 10.25
CA VAL A 9 -38.84 -13.90 11.36
C VAL A 9 -38.28 -12.52 11.03
N THR A 10 -38.91 -11.48 11.55
CA THR A 10 -38.34 -10.12 11.51
C THR A 10 -37.21 -10.04 12.53
N PHE A 11 -35.96 -10.12 12.06
CA PHE A 11 -34.82 -9.70 12.86
C PHE A 11 -34.79 -8.17 12.91
N CYS A 12 -35.23 -7.60 14.03
CA CYS A 12 -34.99 -6.20 14.34
C CYS A 12 -33.49 -6.04 14.67
N ILE A 13 -32.67 -5.78 13.67
CA ILE A 13 -31.30 -5.31 13.89
C ILE A 13 -31.44 -3.85 14.35
N GLY A 14 -31.22 -3.60 15.64
CA GLY A 14 -31.26 -2.26 16.21
C GLY A 14 -30.34 -1.32 15.45
N ALA A 15 -30.82 -0.10 15.17
CA ALA A 15 -30.11 0.94 14.41
C ALA A 15 -28.71 1.28 14.96
N SER A 16 -28.40 0.90 16.20
CA SER A 16 -27.06 1.04 16.80
C SER A 16 -26.00 0.10 16.22
N ALA A 17 -26.38 -1.02 15.61
CA ALA A 17 -25.43 -1.95 14.99
C ALA A 17 -24.99 -1.51 13.58
N LEU A 18 -25.78 -0.70 12.88
CA LEU A 18 -25.45 -0.22 11.54
C LEU A 18 -24.39 0.89 11.54
N ASN A 19 -24.29 1.68 12.62
CA ASN A 19 -23.25 2.71 12.74
C ASN A 19 -21.87 2.14 13.11
N THR A 20 -21.78 0.89 13.57
CA THR A 20 -20.50 0.29 14.00
C THR A 20 -19.80 -0.49 12.88
N LEU A 21 -20.51 -0.82 11.79
CA LEU A 21 -19.93 -1.54 10.64
C LEU A 21 -19.38 -0.62 9.55
N SER A 22 -19.64 0.69 9.62
CA SER A 22 -19.20 1.64 8.59
C SER A 22 -17.85 2.30 8.88
N SER A 23 -17.33 2.17 10.10
CA SER A 23 -16.01 2.67 10.50
C SER A 23 -14.85 1.71 10.19
N ASP A 24 -15.14 0.47 9.76
CA ASP A 24 -14.14 -0.57 9.48
C ASP A 24 -13.62 -0.56 8.03
N LEU A 25 -14.16 0.29 7.15
CA LEU A 25 -13.46 0.70 5.93
C LEU A 25 -12.56 1.88 6.30
N GLY A 26 -11.58 1.61 7.15
CA GLY A 26 -10.57 2.59 7.55
C GLY A 26 -10.01 3.22 6.28
N GLN A 27 -10.16 4.53 6.13
CA GLN A 27 -9.42 5.26 5.11
C GLN A 27 -7.95 4.98 5.38
N GLN A 28 -7.32 4.20 4.50
CA GLN A 28 -5.93 3.84 4.67
C GLN A 28 -5.12 5.12 4.57
N GLU A 29 -4.47 5.48 5.68
CA GLU A 29 -3.66 6.69 5.75
C GLU A 29 -2.57 6.61 4.68
N LYS A 30 -2.48 7.62 3.83
CA LYS A 30 -1.45 7.69 2.79
C LYS A 30 -0.25 8.46 3.31
N VAL A 31 0.95 8.00 2.96
CA VAL A 31 2.18 8.70 3.30
C VAL A 31 2.44 9.81 2.27
N PRO A 32 2.61 11.07 2.70
CA PRO A 32 3.00 12.14 1.79
C PRO A 32 4.35 11.82 1.14
N LEU A 33 4.43 11.87 -0.19
CA LEU A 33 5.61 11.53 -0.97
C LEU A 33 6.85 12.28 -0.49
N TYR A 34 6.70 13.61 -0.33
CA TYR A 34 7.79 14.46 0.12
C TYR A 34 8.30 14.01 1.48
N HIS A 35 7.41 13.65 2.40
CA HIS A 35 7.81 13.21 3.73
C HIS A 35 8.52 11.84 3.66
N PHE A 36 8.02 10.89 2.87
CA PHE A 36 8.64 9.59 2.67
C PHE A 36 10.09 9.72 2.13
N TYR A 37 10.32 10.63 1.19
CA TYR A 37 11.61 10.77 0.49
C TYR A 37 12.51 11.90 1.01
N ALA A 38 12.07 12.87 1.83
CA ALA A 38 12.89 14.03 2.20
C ALA A 38 13.74 13.84 3.48
N SER A 39 13.46 12.84 4.32
CA SER A 39 14.10 12.70 5.64
C SER A 39 15.59 12.28 5.60
N PRO A 40 16.55 13.17 5.87
CA PRO A 40 17.98 12.86 5.72
C PRO A 40 18.51 11.76 6.66
N GLN A 41 17.74 11.36 7.68
CA GLN A 41 18.10 10.28 8.62
C GLN A 41 17.45 8.92 8.31
N GLY A 42 16.78 8.78 7.16
CA GLY A 42 16.02 7.57 6.83
C GLY A 42 14.51 7.74 6.95
N HIS A 43 13.78 6.69 6.60
CA HIS A 43 12.33 6.67 6.70
C HIS A 43 11.89 6.69 8.17
N ARG A 44 10.80 7.42 8.48
CA ARG A 44 10.21 7.32 9.82
C ARG A 44 9.56 5.94 9.97
N ARG A 45 9.59 5.41 11.19
CA ARG A 45 9.02 4.10 11.48
C ARG A 45 7.53 4.06 11.16
N GLU A 46 6.82 5.15 11.43
CA GLU A 46 5.39 5.30 11.18
C GLU A 46 5.11 5.21 9.68
N ASP A 47 5.91 5.89 8.85
CA ASP A 47 5.78 5.85 7.39
C ASP A 47 6.02 4.44 6.84
N LEU A 48 7.06 3.75 7.34
CA LEU A 48 7.35 2.36 6.94
C LEU A 48 6.22 1.40 7.34
N GLN A 49 5.64 1.59 8.52
CA GLN A 49 4.51 0.80 8.99
C GLN A 49 3.29 1.03 8.09
N THR A 50 2.96 2.29 7.80
CA THR A 50 1.88 2.66 6.88
C THR A 50 2.11 2.09 5.48
N VAL A 51 3.34 2.11 4.96
CA VAL A 51 3.67 1.49 3.67
C VAL A 51 3.48 -0.02 3.70
N TYR A 52 3.98 -0.69 4.74
CA TYR A 52 3.84 -2.12 4.89
C TYR A 52 2.37 -2.55 4.96
N ASP A 53 1.57 -1.89 5.80
CA ASP A 53 0.14 -2.18 5.95
C ASP A 53 -0.63 -1.84 4.66
N GLY A 54 -0.26 -0.71 4.04
CA GLY A 54 -0.56 -0.30 2.66
C GLY A 54 -0.51 -1.45 1.65
N LEU A 55 0.71 -1.91 1.44
CA LEU A 55 1.04 -2.93 0.47
C LEU A 55 0.40 -4.28 0.83
N LYS A 56 0.35 -4.63 2.11
CA LYS A 56 -0.30 -5.84 2.60
C LYS A 56 -1.80 -5.84 2.29
N ALA A 57 -2.49 -4.73 2.53
CA ALA A 57 -3.90 -4.55 2.18
C ALA A 57 -4.12 -4.62 0.66
N ALA A 58 -3.19 -4.08 -0.13
CA ALA A 58 -3.22 -4.13 -1.58
C ALA A 58 -2.95 -5.53 -2.18
N GLY A 59 -2.64 -6.55 -1.36
CA GLY A 59 -2.44 -7.94 -1.80
C GLY A 59 -1.01 -8.47 -1.73
N CYS A 60 -0.04 -7.66 -1.28
CA CYS A 60 1.33 -8.14 -1.09
C CYS A 60 1.39 -9.18 0.04
N LYS A 61 1.90 -10.38 -0.25
CA LYS A 61 2.10 -11.46 0.74
C LYS A 61 3.55 -11.71 1.08
N LYS A 62 4.46 -11.31 0.19
CA LYS A 62 5.90 -11.46 0.37
C LYS A 62 6.57 -10.11 0.20
N PHE A 63 7.59 -9.88 1.02
CA PHE A 63 8.26 -8.60 1.09
C PHE A 63 9.76 -8.78 0.88
N ALA A 64 10.33 -8.02 -0.06
CA ALA A 64 11.76 -7.85 -0.20
C ALA A 64 12.15 -6.57 0.54
N TRP A 65 12.95 -6.69 1.59
CA TRP A 65 13.41 -5.55 2.39
C TRP A 65 14.76 -5.09 1.85
N LEU A 66 14.80 -3.87 1.32
CA LEU A 66 16.05 -3.25 0.92
C LEU A 66 16.64 -2.56 2.15
N ALA A 67 17.81 -3.04 2.58
CA ALA A 67 18.57 -2.50 3.69
C ALA A 67 19.98 -2.18 3.19
N GLY A 68 20.53 -1.05 3.64
CA GLY A 68 21.81 -0.56 3.16
C GLY A 68 22.01 0.91 3.53
N ASP A 69 23.15 1.45 3.12
CA ASP A 69 23.46 2.86 3.23
C ASP A 69 22.87 3.64 2.05
N SER A 70 22.62 4.94 2.28
CA SER A 70 22.15 5.96 1.33
C SER A 70 22.65 5.89 -0.12
N THR A 71 23.82 5.26 -0.34
CA THR A 71 24.54 5.27 -1.61
C THR A 71 23.84 4.45 -2.68
N LEU A 72 23.08 3.42 -2.30
CA LEU A 72 22.31 2.60 -3.23
C LEU A 72 20.93 3.20 -3.53
N ASP A 73 20.52 4.21 -2.76
CA ASP A 73 19.11 4.31 -2.42
C ASP A 73 18.42 5.61 -2.80
N ASN A 74 19.09 6.77 -2.75
CA ASN A 74 18.46 8.01 -3.19
C ASN A 74 19.48 9.13 -3.38
N LYS A 75 20.37 8.98 -4.36
CA LYS A 75 21.00 10.17 -4.91
C LYS A 75 20.04 10.79 -5.91
N GLU A 76 19.17 11.66 -5.40
CA GLU A 76 18.52 12.71 -6.20
C GLU A 76 19.55 13.51 -7.03
N GLN A 77 20.84 13.40 -6.71
CA GLN A 77 21.96 13.90 -7.51
C GLN A 77 22.05 13.25 -8.92
N PHE A 78 21.63 12.00 -9.08
CA PHE A 78 21.73 11.24 -10.33
C PHE A 78 20.46 11.30 -11.18
N PHE A 79 19.33 11.66 -10.59
CA PHE A 79 18.03 11.75 -11.26
C PHE A 79 17.54 13.18 -11.19
N GLN A 80 16.99 13.74 -12.27
CA GLN A 80 16.53 15.13 -12.23
C GLN A 80 15.53 15.30 -11.07
N PRO A 81 15.64 16.38 -10.27
CA PRO A 81 14.87 16.54 -9.04
C PRO A 81 13.35 16.44 -9.23
N ASP A 82 12.87 16.72 -10.45
CA ASP A 82 11.45 16.66 -10.83
C ASP A 82 11.03 15.34 -11.50
N THR A 83 11.96 14.41 -11.74
CA THR A 83 11.62 13.12 -12.34
C THR A 83 10.92 12.27 -11.30
N ARG A 84 9.61 12.07 -11.49
CA ARG A 84 8.78 11.15 -10.71
C ARG A 84 7.99 10.25 -11.65
N TYR A 85 8.02 8.96 -11.37
CA TYR A 85 7.25 7.97 -12.12
C TYR A 85 5.93 7.70 -11.40
N ASP A 86 4.95 7.19 -12.13
CA ASP A 86 3.74 6.67 -11.50
C ASP A 86 4.11 5.58 -10.51
N ALA A 87 3.49 5.62 -9.33
CA ALA A 87 3.71 4.57 -8.35
C ALA A 87 3.27 3.21 -8.92
N VAL A 88 3.94 2.15 -8.49
CA VAL A 88 3.70 0.79 -8.99
C VAL A 88 3.60 -0.21 -7.84
N ASN A 89 3.12 -1.41 -8.13
CA ASN A 89 3.13 -2.56 -7.21
C ASN A 89 2.42 -2.34 -5.85
N GLY A 90 1.37 -1.51 -5.83
CA GLY A 90 0.59 -1.17 -4.64
C GLY A 90 0.93 0.20 -4.03
N TYR A 91 2.07 0.80 -4.40
CA TYR A 91 2.42 2.14 -3.90
C TYR A 91 1.45 3.23 -4.38
N GLN A 92 0.62 2.98 -5.40
CA GLN A 92 -0.43 3.92 -5.85
C GLN A 92 -1.46 4.21 -4.75
N ASP A 93 -1.71 3.21 -3.91
CA ASP A 93 -2.71 3.27 -2.86
C ASP A 93 -2.13 3.82 -1.56
N VAL A 94 -0.80 3.92 -1.47
CA VAL A 94 -0.07 4.23 -0.23
C VAL A 94 0.56 5.62 -0.26
N LEU A 95 1.06 6.08 -1.41
CA LEU A 95 1.74 7.37 -1.52
C LEU A 95 0.80 8.49 -1.98
N LEU A 96 1.08 9.70 -1.51
CA LEU A 96 0.37 10.92 -1.90
C LEU A 96 1.34 12.06 -2.27
N PRO A 97 1.43 12.48 -3.55
CA PRO A 97 0.77 11.89 -4.71
C PRO A 97 1.26 10.46 -5.00
N ALA A 98 0.49 9.71 -5.80
CA ALA A 98 0.78 8.34 -6.23
C ALA A 98 1.96 8.28 -7.22
N LYS A 99 3.14 8.66 -6.73
CA LYS A 99 4.38 8.79 -7.49
C LYS A 99 5.53 8.10 -6.76
N MET A 100 6.60 7.76 -7.44
CA MET A 100 7.83 7.21 -6.86
C MET A 100 9.07 7.87 -7.47
N HIS A 101 10.17 7.88 -6.70
CA HIS A 101 11.49 8.22 -7.23
C HIS A 101 12.00 7.06 -8.09
N PRO A 102 12.74 7.30 -9.20
CA PRO A 102 13.37 6.25 -10.00
C PRO A 102 14.59 5.61 -9.33
N ASP A 103 14.44 5.19 -8.08
CA ASP A 103 15.47 4.51 -7.31
C ASP A 103 15.47 2.98 -7.58
N VAL A 104 16.37 2.26 -6.89
CA VAL A 104 16.44 0.80 -6.97
C VAL A 104 15.14 0.15 -6.51
N ASN A 105 14.47 0.72 -5.51
CA ASN A 105 13.20 0.22 -4.99
C ASN A 105 12.07 0.34 -6.03
N TYR A 106 11.98 1.45 -6.75
CA TYR A 106 11.06 1.65 -7.87
C TYR A 106 11.35 0.64 -8.98
N LEU A 107 12.60 0.53 -9.43
CA LEU A 107 12.96 -0.40 -10.50
C LEU A 107 12.64 -1.84 -10.10
N LEU A 108 12.93 -2.24 -8.87
CA LEU A 108 12.60 -3.57 -8.38
C LEU A 108 11.08 -3.81 -8.34
N ASN A 109 10.31 -2.85 -7.81
CA ASN A 109 8.86 -2.95 -7.78
C ASN A 109 8.23 -2.96 -9.18
N GLU A 110 8.75 -2.19 -10.13
CA GLU A 110 8.33 -2.19 -11.53
C GLU A 110 8.57 -3.56 -12.17
N ARG A 111 9.77 -4.13 -11.98
CA ARG A 111 10.10 -5.46 -12.50
C ARG A 111 9.26 -6.56 -11.86
N LEU A 112 9.03 -6.49 -10.54
CA LEU A 112 8.15 -7.43 -9.84
C LEU A 112 6.72 -7.31 -10.37
N PHE A 113 6.19 -6.10 -10.50
CA PHE A 113 4.86 -5.84 -11.03
C PHE A 113 4.68 -6.42 -12.45
N LEU A 114 5.63 -6.15 -13.35
CA LEU A 114 5.61 -6.67 -14.73
C LEU A 114 5.77 -8.20 -14.78
N ALA A 115 6.70 -8.77 -14.00
CA ALA A 115 6.92 -10.21 -13.96
C ALA A 115 5.72 -10.98 -13.39
N GLN A 116 4.96 -10.33 -12.50
CA GLN A 116 3.77 -10.90 -11.90
C GLN A 116 2.53 -10.77 -12.79
N ASN A 117 2.56 -10.01 -13.90
CA ASN A 117 1.59 -10.03 -15.02
C ASN A 117 0.13 -10.38 -14.64
N GLY A 118 -0.45 -9.68 -13.66
CA GLY A 118 -1.85 -9.89 -13.24
C GLY A 118 -2.15 -11.24 -12.57
N THR A 119 -1.13 -12.02 -12.20
CA THR A 119 -1.29 -13.19 -11.33
C THR A 119 -2.03 -12.78 -10.06
N ASP A 120 -2.96 -13.66 -9.66
CA ASP A 120 -3.96 -13.47 -8.62
C ASP A 120 -3.42 -12.55 -7.52
N ALA A 121 -4.14 -11.46 -7.24
CA ALA A 121 -3.75 -10.40 -6.30
C ALA A 121 -3.34 -10.95 -4.91
N GLN A 122 -3.63 -12.23 -4.66
CA GLN A 122 -3.37 -12.96 -3.45
C GLN A 122 -1.94 -13.46 -3.24
N ASN A 123 -0.98 -13.31 -4.17
CA ASN A 123 0.42 -13.76 -3.93
C ASN A 123 1.50 -12.80 -4.45
N ARG A 124 1.25 -11.50 -4.36
CA ARG A 124 2.16 -10.47 -4.87
C ARG A 124 3.41 -10.32 -3.99
N ILE A 125 4.56 -10.10 -4.63
CA ILE A 125 5.83 -9.75 -3.95
C ILE A 125 6.07 -8.26 -4.12
N CYS A 126 6.31 -7.56 -3.03
CA CYS A 126 6.53 -6.12 -3.01
C CYS A 126 7.86 -5.79 -2.34
N ALA A 127 8.59 -4.82 -2.88
CA ALA A 127 9.83 -4.36 -2.27
C ALA A 127 9.55 -3.13 -1.41
N ILE A 128 10.12 -3.11 -0.21
CA ILE A 128 10.07 -1.97 0.69
C ILE A 128 11.49 -1.51 0.93
N ASN A 129 11.70 -0.24 0.65
CA ASN A 129 12.93 0.41 0.99
C ASN A 129 12.95 0.76 2.48
N THR A 130 13.96 0.26 3.18
CA THR A 130 14.27 0.61 4.58
C THR A 130 15.64 1.26 4.70
N ALA A 131 16.40 1.30 3.61
CA ALA A 131 17.68 1.97 3.54
C ALA A 131 17.46 3.49 3.52
N ARG A 132 18.51 4.20 3.96
CA ARG A 132 18.80 5.56 3.54
C ARG A 132 20.18 6.00 3.99
#